data_AF-A0A9P4NEF2-F1
#
_entry.id   AF-A0A9P4NEF2-F1
#
_cell.length_a   1.000
_cell.length_b   1.000
_cell.length_c   1.000
_cell.angle_alpha   90.00
_cell.angle_beta   90.00
_cell.angle_gamma   90.00
#
_symmetry.space_group_name_H-M   'P 1'
#
loop_
_entity.id
_entity.type
_entity.pdbx_description
1 polymer ?
#
loop_
_entity_poly.entity_id
_entity_poly.type
_entity_poly.pdbx_seq_one_letter_code
_entity_poly.pdbx_strand_id
1 'polypeptide(L)'
;MPRSKSILPFHKRDGNASLERKTSKTSRDRRLARLAFVPNWVRIETIAFLAEFAGTFMFLFIAFAATQVANAGAPATEDNSLSQYPNSSNLLYISLAFGFSLAVNAWAFFRISGGLFNPAVTLGLYLIGAIKPVRAFLVFIAQMVAAIAAAGVVAGLFPGDLNVATTLAGGTTIAQGLFIEMFLTAELVFVIFMLAAEKHKATFLAPVGIGLALFVSEMTGVYFTGGSLNPARSFGPACITQFPGYHWIYWLGPCMGALLAVGFYELMKFGEYETVNPAQDFDDHEAQLFVPPEDAVTKEEVARPNVAAETAEEAVQHVSTGDRLHTILSESVKG
;
A
#
# COMPACT_ATOMS: atom_id res chain seq x y z
N MET A 1 -17.00 31.15 -36.74
CA MET A 1 -15.80 30.67 -36.03
C MET A 1 -15.60 29.18 -36.32
N PRO A 2 -14.67 28.80 -37.20
CA PRO A 2 -14.37 27.42 -37.52
C PRO A 2 -13.28 26.86 -36.57
N ARG A 3 -13.46 25.62 -36.13
CA ARG A 3 -12.50 24.84 -35.32
C ARG A 3 -11.21 24.61 -36.11
N SER A 4 -10.07 24.99 -35.51
CA SER A 4 -8.73 24.69 -36.03
C SER A 4 -8.47 23.19 -35.97
N LYS A 5 -7.94 22.67 -37.08
CA LYS A 5 -7.60 21.27 -37.32
C LYS A 5 -6.22 20.97 -36.72
N SER A 6 -6.13 19.84 -36.03
CA SER A 6 -4.85 19.21 -35.68
C SER A 6 -4.06 18.90 -36.96
N ILE A 7 -2.81 19.35 -36.98
CA ILE A 7 -1.80 19.14 -38.03
C ILE A 7 -0.77 18.20 -37.41
N LEU A 8 -0.66 16.97 -37.94
CA LEU A 8 0.55 16.14 -38.15
C LEU A 8 0.18 14.63 -38.24
N PRO A 9 0.96 13.80 -38.97
CA PRO A 9 0.43 12.76 -39.83
C PRO A 9 0.84 11.35 -39.38
N PHE A 10 -0.12 10.54 -38.92
CA PHE A 10 0.05 9.09 -38.90
C PHE A 10 -0.74 8.46 -40.05
N HIS A 11 0.02 8.08 -41.07
CA HIS A 11 -0.14 6.91 -41.93
C HIS A 11 -1.58 6.41 -42.18
N LYS A 12 -2.07 6.72 -43.38
CA LYS A 12 -3.19 6.03 -44.02
C LYS A 12 -2.80 4.55 -44.22
N ARG A 13 -3.34 3.65 -43.39
CA ARG A 13 -3.06 2.20 -43.47
C ARG A 13 -4.04 1.54 -44.43
N ASP A 14 -3.91 1.83 -45.73
CA ASP A 14 -4.45 0.97 -46.77
C ASP A 14 -3.43 -0.16 -47.00
N GLY A 15 -3.73 -1.35 -46.47
CA GLY A 15 -2.98 -2.58 -46.75
C GLY A 15 -2.13 -3.13 -45.61
N ASN A 16 -2.77 -3.78 -44.63
CA ASN A 16 -2.21 -4.98 -43.97
C ASN A 16 -3.23 -5.69 -43.06
N ALA A 17 -4.39 -6.06 -43.63
CA ALA A 17 -5.33 -6.99 -43.00
C ALA A 17 -4.77 -8.43 -42.86
N SER A 18 -3.55 -8.69 -43.35
CA SER A 18 -2.85 -9.98 -43.30
C SER A 18 -1.85 -10.10 -42.14
N LEU A 19 -1.45 -9.00 -41.48
CA LEU A 19 -0.46 -9.01 -40.38
C LEU A 19 -1.08 -8.98 -38.97
N GLU A 20 -2.32 -8.48 -38.81
CA GLU A 20 -3.06 -8.55 -37.53
C GLU A 20 -3.66 -9.94 -37.25
N ARG A 21 -3.65 -10.85 -38.24
CA ARG A 21 -4.22 -12.20 -38.09
C ARG A 21 -3.19 -13.27 -37.72
N LYS A 22 -1.95 -12.91 -37.36
CA LYS A 22 -0.87 -13.87 -37.06
C LYS A 22 -0.27 -13.84 -35.65
N THR A 23 -0.72 -12.96 -34.75
CA THR A 23 -0.38 -13.02 -33.31
C THR A 23 -1.49 -13.62 -32.43
N SER A 24 -2.59 -14.08 -33.02
CA SER A 24 -3.73 -14.70 -32.32
C SER A 24 -3.64 -16.24 -32.26
N LYS A 25 -2.54 -16.81 -31.75
CA LYS A 25 -2.48 -18.29 -31.63
C LYS A 25 -1.53 -18.90 -30.60
N THR A 26 -1.33 -18.33 -29.40
CA THR A 26 -0.81 -19.15 -28.26
C THR A 26 -0.97 -18.62 -26.83
N SER A 27 -1.80 -17.60 -26.54
CA SER A 27 -2.29 -17.45 -25.16
C SER A 27 -3.49 -18.38 -24.99
N ARG A 28 -3.23 -19.64 -24.67
CA ARG A 28 -4.29 -20.59 -24.30
C ARG A 28 -4.86 -20.04 -22.99
N ASP A 29 -6.04 -19.42 -23.05
CA ASP A 29 -6.71 -18.83 -21.89
C ASP A 29 -6.81 -19.95 -20.83
N ARG A 30 -5.92 -19.94 -19.82
CA ARG A 30 -5.81 -21.00 -18.79
C ARG A 30 -6.99 -20.95 -17.81
N ARG A 31 -8.07 -20.25 -18.17
CA ARG A 31 -9.34 -20.31 -17.47
C ARG A 31 -9.77 -21.77 -17.48
N LEU A 32 -10.07 -22.32 -16.31
CA LEU A 32 -10.75 -23.61 -16.23
C LEU A 32 -11.96 -23.50 -17.16
N ALA A 33 -12.05 -24.34 -18.20
CA ALA A 33 -13.12 -24.25 -19.21
C ALA A 33 -14.52 -24.26 -18.56
N ARG A 34 -14.63 -24.87 -17.38
CA ARG A 34 -15.83 -24.93 -16.54
C ARG A 34 -16.24 -23.61 -15.86
N LEU A 35 -15.38 -22.59 -15.82
CA LEU A 35 -15.65 -21.28 -15.22
C LEU A 35 -15.79 -20.16 -16.26
N ALA A 36 -15.82 -20.49 -17.56
CA ALA A 36 -15.91 -19.50 -18.64
C ALA A 36 -17.22 -18.68 -18.64
N PHE A 37 -18.27 -19.18 -17.98
CA PHE A 37 -19.55 -18.48 -17.84
C PHE A 37 -19.55 -17.39 -16.75
N VAL A 38 -18.56 -17.40 -15.84
CA VAL A 38 -18.48 -16.44 -14.74
C VAL A 38 -18.01 -15.08 -15.30
N PRO A 39 -18.75 -13.99 -15.03
CA PRO A 39 -18.32 -12.66 -15.47
C PRO A 39 -16.93 -12.31 -14.94
N ASN A 40 -16.09 -11.69 -15.77
CA ASN A 40 -14.69 -11.41 -15.42
C ASN A 40 -14.54 -10.55 -14.15
N TRP A 41 -15.47 -9.62 -13.91
CA TRP A 41 -15.44 -8.78 -12.71
C TRP A 41 -15.61 -9.60 -11.43
N VAL A 42 -16.49 -10.62 -11.43
CA VAL A 42 -16.69 -11.52 -10.28
C VAL A 42 -15.40 -12.25 -9.95
N ARG A 43 -14.69 -12.75 -10.97
CA ARG A 43 -13.38 -13.40 -10.80
C ARG A 43 -12.37 -12.46 -10.16
N ILE A 44 -12.28 -11.22 -10.64
CA ILE A 44 -11.33 -10.23 -10.12
C ILE A 44 -11.62 -9.93 -8.64
N GLU A 45 -12.88 -9.66 -8.29
CA GLU A 45 -13.26 -9.40 -6.89
C GLU A 45 -13.06 -10.63 -6.01
N THR A 46 -13.32 -11.83 -6.52
CA THR A 46 -13.06 -13.08 -5.79
C THR A 46 -11.58 -13.26 -5.47
N ILE A 47 -10.70 -12.98 -6.44
CA ILE A 47 -9.24 -13.06 -6.22
C ILE A 47 -8.80 -12.02 -5.18
N ALA A 48 -9.31 -10.78 -5.28
CA ALA A 48 -9.01 -9.74 -4.30
C ALA A 48 -9.50 -10.12 -2.89
N PHE A 49 -10.73 -10.64 -2.77
CA PHE A 49 -11.30 -11.12 -1.51
C PHE A 49 -10.44 -12.22 -0.89
N LEU A 50 -10.07 -13.26 -1.66
CA LEU A 50 -9.27 -14.37 -1.16
C LEU A 50 -7.86 -13.93 -0.74
N ALA A 51 -7.26 -13.00 -1.47
CA ALA A 51 -5.97 -12.44 -1.14
C ALA A 51 -6.01 -11.59 0.13
N GLU A 52 -7.04 -10.76 0.30
CA GLU A 52 -7.23 -9.97 1.53
C GLU A 52 -7.55 -10.87 2.72
N PHE A 53 -8.33 -11.93 2.53
CA PHE A 53 -8.58 -12.90 3.58
C PHE A 53 -7.28 -13.59 4.01
N ALA A 54 -6.56 -14.21 3.06
CA ALA A 54 -5.34 -14.96 3.35
C ALA A 54 -4.24 -14.07 3.92
N GLY A 55 -4.05 -12.88 3.35
CA GLY A 55 -3.02 -11.96 3.81
C GLY A 55 -3.35 -11.31 5.15
N THR A 56 -4.60 -10.91 5.41
CA THR A 56 -5.02 -10.42 6.74
C THR A 56 -4.89 -11.53 7.78
N PHE A 57 -5.28 -12.76 7.44
CA PHE A 57 -5.14 -13.91 8.32
C PHE A 57 -3.68 -14.13 8.68
N MET A 58 -2.78 -14.20 7.69
CA MET A 58 -1.35 -14.45 7.95
C MET A 58 -0.69 -13.29 8.70
N PHE A 59 -1.02 -12.04 8.34
CA PHE A 59 -0.54 -10.85 9.05
C PHE A 59 -0.91 -10.91 10.54
N LEU A 60 -2.20 -11.03 10.83
CA LEU A 60 -2.70 -11.01 12.20
C LEU A 60 -2.39 -12.28 12.96
N PHE A 61 -2.34 -13.45 12.32
CA PHE A 61 -1.94 -14.70 12.95
C PHE A 61 -0.52 -14.60 13.53
N ILE A 62 0.45 -14.15 12.72
CA ILE A 62 1.83 -14.00 13.18
C ILE A 62 1.94 -12.92 14.26
N ALA A 63 1.24 -11.80 14.08
CA ALA A 63 1.27 -10.71 15.05
C ALA A 63 0.64 -11.12 16.40
N PHE A 64 -0.54 -11.73 16.38
CA PHE A 64 -1.21 -12.24 17.58
C PHE A 64 -0.43 -13.37 18.25
N ALA A 65 0.11 -14.32 17.48
CA ALA A 65 0.94 -15.38 18.04
C ALA A 65 2.16 -14.80 18.77
N ALA A 66 2.82 -13.81 18.18
CA ALA A 66 3.93 -13.12 18.82
C ALA A 66 3.48 -12.36 20.09
N THR A 67 2.36 -11.65 20.05
CA THR A 67 1.80 -11.00 21.25
C THR A 67 1.49 -12.00 22.36
N GLN A 68 0.91 -13.16 22.02
CA GLN A 68 0.65 -14.22 22.99
C GLN A 68 1.94 -14.73 23.63
N VAL A 69 2.99 -14.95 22.83
CA VAL A 69 4.32 -15.35 23.34
C VAL A 69 4.90 -14.29 24.27
N ALA A 70 4.82 -13.02 23.86
CA ALA A 70 5.38 -11.91 24.61
C ALA A 70 4.66 -11.69 25.95
N ASN A 71 3.35 -11.93 25.97
CA ASN A 71 2.51 -11.81 27.15
C ASN A 71 2.45 -13.09 28.02
N ALA A 72 2.87 -14.25 27.51
CA ALA A 72 2.90 -15.52 28.28
C ALA A 72 3.85 -15.47 29.49
N GLY A 73 4.86 -14.59 29.45
CA GLY A 73 5.81 -14.38 30.55
C GLY A 73 5.46 -13.22 31.49
N ALA A 74 4.35 -12.51 31.27
CA ALA A 74 3.96 -11.41 32.14
C ALA A 74 3.44 -11.97 33.47
N PRO A 75 4.05 -11.65 34.63
CA PRO A 75 3.52 -12.07 35.91
C PRO A 75 2.11 -11.50 36.07
N ALA A 76 1.14 -12.37 36.35
CA ALA A 76 -0.19 -11.94 36.76
C ALA A 76 -0.03 -11.09 38.02
N THR A 77 -0.30 -9.80 37.93
CA THR A 77 -0.54 -8.98 39.13
C THR A 77 -1.84 -9.46 39.77
N GLU A 78 -1.92 -9.44 41.10
CA GLU A 78 -3.08 -9.93 41.87
C GLU A 78 -4.42 -9.29 41.45
N ASP A 79 -4.35 -8.14 40.75
CA ASP A 79 -5.50 -7.35 40.32
C ASP A 79 -5.77 -7.38 38.79
N ASN A 80 -5.09 -8.24 38.00
CA ASN A 80 -5.11 -8.20 36.52
C ASN A 80 -4.74 -6.82 35.94
N SER A 81 -4.03 -5.97 36.70
CA SER A 81 -3.56 -4.66 36.23
C SER A 81 -2.20 -4.80 35.56
N LEU A 82 -2.02 -4.25 34.36
CA LEU A 82 -0.69 -4.18 33.75
C LEU A 82 0.29 -3.54 34.73
N SER A 83 1.53 -4.05 34.79
CA SER A 83 2.59 -3.42 35.56
C SER A 83 2.60 -1.91 35.28
N GLN A 84 2.58 -1.07 36.33
CA GLN A 84 2.55 0.40 36.20
C GLN A 84 3.67 0.96 35.31
N TYR A 85 4.70 0.16 35.05
CA TYR A 85 5.83 0.50 34.21
C TYR A 85 5.80 -0.27 32.88
N PRO A 86 6.04 0.40 31.74
CA PRO A 86 6.16 -0.25 30.44
C PRO A 86 7.40 -1.15 30.39
N ASN A 87 7.21 -2.42 30.02
CA ASN A 87 8.31 -3.34 29.73
C ASN A 87 8.76 -3.14 28.27
N SER A 88 9.82 -2.34 28.08
CA SER A 88 10.32 -1.98 26.75
C SER A 88 10.72 -3.19 25.89
N SER A 89 11.25 -4.27 26.48
CA SER A 89 11.59 -5.49 25.73
C SER A 89 10.35 -6.20 25.19
N ASN A 90 9.28 -6.30 25.99
CA ASN A 90 8.01 -6.85 25.55
C ASN A 90 7.37 -5.97 24.46
N LEU A 91 7.31 -4.65 24.69
CA LEU A 91 6.76 -3.70 23.73
C LEU A 91 7.52 -3.72 22.39
N LEU A 92 8.85 -3.78 22.42
CA LEU A 92 9.68 -3.88 21.22
C LEU A 92 9.41 -5.19 20.46
N TYR A 93 9.30 -6.32 21.18
CA TYR A 93 8.99 -7.62 20.58
C TYR A 93 7.64 -7.60 19.83
N ILE A 94 6.59 -7.08 20.49
CA ILE A 94 5.25 -6.94 19.88
C ILE A 94 5.32 -6.03 18.66
N SER A 95 5.96 -4.87 18.80
CA SER A 95 6.04 -3.87 17.73
C SER A 95 6.76 -4.43 16.49
N LEU A 96 7.89 -5.11 16.70
CA LEU A 96 8.63 -5.78 15.63
C LEU A 96 7.76 -6.82 14.94
N ALA A 97 7.05 -7.64 15.70
CA ALA A 97 6.20 -8.69 15.14
C ALA A 97 5.08 -8.11 14.26
N PHE A 98 4.36 -7.09 14.72
CA PHE A 98 3.32 -6.42 13.92
C PHE A 98 3.90 -5.78 12.66
N GLY A 99 4.95 -4.96 12.79
CA GLY A 99 5.53 -4.24 11.66
C GLY A 99 6.13 -5.16 10.60
N PHE A 100 6.94 -6.14 11.00
CA PHE A 100 7.54 -7.10 10.05
C PHE A 100 6.52 -8.09 9.49
N SER A 101 5.53 -8.51 10.28
CA SER A 101 4.44 -9.33 9.75
C SER A 101 3.65 -8.59 8.67
N LEU A 102 3.33 -7.30 8.88
CA LEU A 102 2.71 -6.48 7.86
C LEU A 102 3.62 -6.34 6.64
N ALA A 103 4.91 -6.02 6.82
CA ALA A 103 5.84 -5.87 5.70
C ALA A 103 5.89 -7.11 4.81
N VAL A 104 6.09 -8.29 5.42
CA VAL A 104 6.23 -9.56 4.68
C VAL A 104 4.94 -9.91 3.95
N ASN A 105 3.80 -9.83 4.62
CA ASN A 105 2.53 -10.20 4.02
C ASN A 105 2.09 -9.18 2.98
N ALA A 106 2.24 -7.87 3.25
CA ALA A 106 1.92 -6.84 2.28
C ALA A 106 2.76 -7.02 1.02
N TRP A 107 4.04 -7.35 1.14
CA TRP A 107 4.91 -7.62 -0.01
C TRP A 107 4.45 -8.84 -0.82
N ALA A 108 4.12 -9.94 -0.14
CA ALA A 108 3.67 -11.17 -0.79
C ALA A 108 2.37 -10.96 -1.60
N PHE A 109 1.42 -10.18 -1.05
CA PHE A 109 0.09 -9.99 -1.65
C PHE A 109 -0.05 -8.66 -2.42
N PHE A 110 0.99 -7.83 -2.47
CA PHE A 110 0.97 -6.50 -3.09
C PHE A 110 0.43 -6.52 -4.52
N ARG A 111 0.84 -7.52 -5.31
CA ARG A 111 0.44 -7.67 -6.71
C ARG A 111 -0.91 -8.36 -6.93
N ILE A 112 -1.56 -8.83 -5.87
CA ILE A 112 -2.82 -9.57 -5.96
C ILE A 112 -4.00 -8.68 -5.56
N SER A 113 -3.99 -8.16 -4.33
CA SER A 113 -5.03 -7.25 -3.81
C SER A 113 -4.55 -5.83 -3.55
N GLY A 114 -3.23 -5.63 -3.46
CA GLY A 114 -2.62 -4.42 -2.91
C GLY A 114 -2.14 -4.60 -1.46
N GLY A 115 -2.55 -5.67 -0.78
CA GLY A 115 -2.15 -5.97 0.60
C GLY A 115 -2.67 -4.95 1.62
N LEU A 116 -3.98 -4.68 1.63
CA LEU A 116 -4.59 -3.61 2.44
C LEU A 116 -4.67 -4.02 3.91
N PHE A 117 -5.23 -5.20 4.18
CA PHE A 117 -5.30 -5.88 5.48
C PHE A 117 -5.89 -5.10 6.66
N ASN A 118 -6.51 -3.96 6.39
CA ASN A 118 -6.98 -3.02 7.39
C ASN A 118 -8.20 -2.24 6.84
N PRO A 119 -9.35 -2.26 7.55
CA PRO A 119 -10.52 -1.45 7.21
C PRO A 119 -10.26 0.05 7.11
N ALA A 120 -9.41 0.63 7.96
CA ALA A 120 -9.08 2.06 7.92
C ALA A 120 -8.23 2.42 6.69
N VAL A 121 -7.29 1.55 6.30
CA VAL A 121 -6.52 1.68 5.05
C VAL A 121 -7.46 1.57 3.85
N THR A 122 -8.36 0.60 3.87
CA THR A 122 -9.38 0.41 2.83
C THR A 122 -10.25 1.66 2.68
N LEU A 123 -10.69 2.25 3.80
CA LEU A 123 -11.44 3.50 3.80
C LEU A 123 -10.62 4.65 3.20
N GLY A 124 -9.38 4.84 3.64
CA GLY A 124 -8.51 5.90 3.11
C GLY A 124 -8.30 5.79 1.60
N LEU A 125 -7.94 4.60 1.11
CA LEU A 125 -7.77 4.33 -0.32
C LEU A 125 -9.06 4.50 -1.13
N TYR A 126 -10.21 4.21 -0.51
CA TYR A 126 -11.51 4.45 -1.15
C TYR A 126 -11.78 5.95 -1.30
N LEU A 127 -11.49 6.75 -0.27
CA LEU A 127 -11.75 8.18 -0.24
C LEU A 127 -10.90 8.96 -1.24
N ILE A 128 -9.64 8.57 -1.47
CA ILE A 128 -8.78 9.15 -2.51
C ILE A 128 -9.03 8.56 -3.92
N GLY A 129 -10.03 7.68 -4.06
CA GLY A 129 -10.40 7.08 -5.35
C GLY A 129 -9.49 5.95 -5.87
N ALA A 130 -8.55 5.45 -5.04
CA ALA A 130 -7.65 4.36 -5.42
C ALA A 130 -8.35 2.99 -5.51
N ILE A 131 -9.45 2.79 -4.77
CA ILE A 131 -10.27 1.57 -4.85
C ILE A 131 -11.75 1.88 -5.08
N LYS A 132 -12.47 0.96 -5.75
CA LYS A 132 -13.90 1.10 -6.04
C LYS A 132 -14.76 0.69 -4.84
N PRO A 133 -15.99 1.24 -4.67
CA PRO A 133 -16.86 0.94 -3.54
C PRO A 133 -17.15 -0.57 -3.34
N VAL A 134 -17.43 -1.29 -4.44
CA VAL A 134 -17.69 -2.75 -4.38
C VAL A 134 -16.49 -3.50 -3.84
N ARG A 135 -15.28 -3.13 -4.29
CA ARG A 135 -14.04 -3.75 -3.79
C ARG A 135 -13.85 -3.43 -2.32
N ALA A 136 -13.97 -2.15 -1.94
CA ALA A 136 -13.83 -1.71 -0.56
C ALA A 136 -14.74 -2.50 0.40
N PHE A 137 -15.99 -2.72 0.01
CA PHE A 137 -16.93 -3.52 0.80
C PHE A 137 -16.54 -4.99 0.90
N LEU A 138 -16.16 -5.63 -0.21
CA LEU A 138 -15.80 -7.05 -0.21
C LEU A 138 -14.51 -7.31 0.58
N VAL A 139 -13.49 -6.47 0.42
CA VAL A 139 -12.24 -6.62 1.17
C VAL A 139 -12.40 -6.31 2.65
N PHE A 140 -13.29 -5.37 3.01
CA PHE A 140 -13.67 -5.14 4.41
C PHE A 140 -14.20 -6.43 5.03
N ILE A 141 -15.15 -7.11 4.38
CA ILE A 141 -15.67 -8.40 4.87
C ILE A 141 -14.54 -9.43 4.99
N ALA A 142 -13.68 -9.55 3.97
CA ALA A 142 -12.55 -10.48 4.00
C ALA A 142 -11.63 -10.24 5.20
N GLN A 143 -11.29 -8.99 5.47
CA GLN A 143 -10.43 -8.57 6.57
C GLN A 143 -11.06 -8.90 7.93
N MET A 144 -12.35 -8.61 8.12
CA MET A 144 -13.05 -8.90 9.38
C MET A 144 -13.11 -10.40 9.67
N VAL A 145 -13.47 -11.22 8.68
CA VAL A 145 -13.56 -12.69 8.86
C VAL A 145 -12.17 -13.29 9.08
N ALA A 146 -11.15 -12.81 8.36
CA ALA A 146 -9.78 -13.25 8.54
C ALA A 146 -9.23 -12.93 9.94
N ALA A 147 -9.54 -11.76 10.49
CA ALA A 147 -9.09 -11.38 11.82
C ALA A 147 -9.72 -12.25 12.93
N ILE A 148 -11.01 -12.56 12.83
CA ILE A 148 -11.67 -13.51 13.74
C ILE A 148 -11.00 -14.89 13.62
N ALA A 149 -10.78 -15.37 12.40
CA ALA A 149 -10.14 -16.65 12.16
C ALA A 149 -8.72 -16.70 12.74
N ALA A 150 -7.91 -15.65 12.52
CA ALA A 150 -6.55 -15.56 13.07
C ALA A 150 -6.55 -15.60 14.60
N ALA A 151 -7.42 -14.81 15.24
CA ALA A 151 -7.55 -14.80 16.70
C ALA A 151 -8.01 -16.15 17.26
N GLY A 152 -9.00 -16.78 16.63
CA GLY A 152 -9.50 -18.10 17.03
C GLY A 152 -8.45 -19.21 16.86
N VAL A 153 -7.65 -19.15 15.80
CA VAL A 153 -6.54 -20.09 15.59
C VAL A 153 -5.45 -19.90 16.64
N VAL A 154 -5.08 -18.66 16.98
CA VAL A 154 -4.11 -18.42 18.07
C VAL A 154 -4.64 -18.92 19.41
N ALA A 155 -5.91 -18.66 19.73
CA ALA A 155 -6.53 -19.17 20.96
C ALA A 155 -6.57 -20.71 21.03
N GLY A 156 -6.70 -21.39 19.88
CA GLY A 156 -6.70 -22.85 19.82
C GLY A 156 -5.32 -23.50 19.81
N LEU A 157 -4.28 -22.80 19.33
CA LEU A 157 -2.93 -23.35 19.18
C LEU A 157 -2.02 -23.11 20.39
N PHE A 158 -2.18 -21.98 21.08
CA PHE A 158 -1.29 -21.57 22.17
C PHE A 158 -1.95 -21.77 23.53
N PRO A 159 -1.19 -22.18 24.57
CA PRO A 159 -1.74 -22.41 25.89
C PRO A 159 -2.16 -21.10 26.59
N GLY A 160 -3.13 -21.21 27.49
CA GLY A 160 -3.67 -20.10 28.27
C GLY A 160 -4.78 -19.33 27.56
N ASP A 161 -5.36 -18.35 28.27
CA ASP A 161 -6.37 -17.48 27.68
C ASP A 161 -5.74 -16.55 26.63
N LEU A 162 -6.54 -16.18 25.62
CA LEU A 162 -6.08 -15.31 24.54
C LEU A 162 -5.78 -13.91 25.09
N ASN A 163 -4.51 -13.51 25.08
CA ASN A 163 -4.00 -12.25 25.63
C ASN A 163 -3.37 -11.37 24.54
N VAL A 164 -4.16 -11.07 23.50
CA VAL A 164 -3.74 -10.28 22.33
C VAL A 164 -4.71 -9.13 21.99
N ALA A 165 -5.78 -8.99 22.79
CA ALA A 165 -6.80 -7.97 22.62
C ALA A 165 -6.25 -6.56 22.92
N THR A 166 -6.79 -5.56 22.23
CA THR A 166 -6.45 -4.16 22.48
C THR A 166 -7.22 -3.64 23.69
N THR A 167 -6.50 -3.13 24.68
CA THR A 167 -7.07 -2.59 25.91
C THR A 167 -6.35 -1.30 26.31
N LEU A 168 -7.08 -0.38 26.94
CA LEU A 168 -6.47 0.80 27.54
C LEU A 168 -5.66 0.42 28.78
N ALA A 169 -4.48 1.02 28.93
CA ALA A 169 -3.60 0.78 30.07
C ALA A 169 -2.76 2.01 30.42
N GLY A 170 -1.93 1.91 31.47
CA GLY A 170 -1.08 3.02 31.92
C GLY A 170 -1.85 4.26 32.40
N GLY A 171 -3.09 4.09 32.86
CA GLY A 171 -3.98 5.21 33.24
C GLY A 171 -4.57 5.98 32.05
N THR A 172 -4.47 5.44 30.83
CA THR A 172 -4.97 6.10 29.61
C THR A 172 -6.49 6.21 29.65
N THR A 173 -7.01 7.43 29.51
CA THR A 173 -8.45 7.69 29.39
C THR A 173 -8.98 7.29 28.01
N ILE A 174 -10.29 7.09 27.90
CA ILE A 174 -10.97 6.79 26.62
C ILE A 174 -10.66 7.86 25.56
N ALA A 175 -10.67 9.14 25.96
CA ALA A 175 -10.37 10.25 25.04
C ALA A 175 -8.91 10.20 24.57
N GLN A 176 -7.95 10.00 25.48
CA GLN A 176 -6.55 9.85 25.09
C GLN A 176 -6.36 8.66 24.15
N GLY A 177 -6.95 7.51 24.46
CA GLY A 177 -6.88 6.33 23.61
C GLY A 177 -7.44 6.56 22.21
N LEU A 178 -8.59 7.25 22.10
CA LEU A 178 -9.18 7.63 20.82
C LEU A 178 -8.22 8.48 19.96
N PHE A 179 -7.60 9.51 20.55
CA PHE A 179 -6.70 10.40 19.81
C PHE A 179 -5.34 9.76 19.52
N ILE A 180 -4.82 8.90 20.39
CA ILE A 180 -3.65 8.08 20.10
C ILE A 180 -3.93 7.22 18.86
N GLU A 181 -5.03 6.47 18.85
CA GLU A 181 -5.42 5.64 17.71
C GLU A 181 -5.63 6.44 16.41
N MET A 182 -6.17 7.66 16.52
CA MET A 182 -6.30 8.57 15.38
C MET A 182 -4.95 8.93 14.77
N PHE A 183 -3.99 9.41 15.56
CA PHE A 183 -2.69 9.83 15.03
C PHE A 183 -1.85 8.67 14.52
N LEU A 184 -1.84 7.54 15.23
CA LEU A 184 -1.11 6.35 14.78
C LEU A 184 -1.68 5.80 13.47
N THR A 185 -3.00 5.80 13.32
CA THR A 185 -3.62 5.38 12.05
C THR A 185 -3.36 6.40 10.93
N ALA A 186 -3.36 7.70 11.23
CA ALA A 186 -3.06 8.73 10.25
C ALA A 186 -1.65 8.57 9.67
N GLU A 187 -0.65 8.31 10.51
CA GLU A 187 0.72 8.00 10.08
C GLU A 187 0.76 6.81 9.12
N LEU A 188 0.16 5.68 9.53
CA LEU A 188 0.12 4.47 8.71
C LEU A 188 -0.56 4.71 7.34
N VAL A 189 -1.72 5.36 7.34
CA VAL A 189 -2.50 5.60 6.12
C VAL A 189 -1.79 6.61 5.21
N PHE A 190 -1.20 7.66 5.76
CA PHE A 190 -0.43 8.64 4.98
C PHE A 190 0.79 8.02 4.31
N VAL A 191 1.56 7.18 5.02
CA VAL A 191 2.68 6.44 4.44
C VAL A 191 2.23 5.53 3.29
N ILE A 192 1.07 4.89 3.42
CA ILE A 192 0.48 4.07 2.34
C ILE A 192 0.15 4.92 1.12
N PHE A 193 -0.40 6.12 1.29
CA PHE A 193 -0.69 7.01 0.17
C PHE A 193 0.59 7.39 -0.57
N MET A 194 1.60 7.86 0.16
CA MET A 194 2.83 8.36 -0.45
C MET A 194 3.70 7.26 -1.08
N LEU A 195 3.71 6.05 -0.52
CA LEU A 195 4.55 4.97 -1.03
C LEU A 195 3.85 4.03 -2.02
N ALA A 196 2.55 3.79 -1.84
CA ALA A 196 1.82 2.79 -2.62
C ALA A 196 0.79 3.37 -3.58
N ALA A 197 0.02 4.41 -3.17
CA ALA A 197 -0.97 5.03 -4.04
C ALA A 197 -0.26 5.90 -5.10
N GLU A 198 0.62 6.79 -4.66
CA GLU A 198 1.48 7.58 -5.52
C GLU A 198 2.51 6.70 -6.23
N LYS A 199 2.69 6.95 -7.53
CA LYS A 199 3.57 6.16 -8.39
C LYS A 199 4.88 6.89 -8.59
N HIS A 200 5.95 6.33 -8.05
CA HIS A 200 7.32 6.82 -8.14
C HIS A 200 8.29 5.63 -8.24
N LYS A 201 9.59 5.87 -8.44
CA LYS A 201 10.55 4.77 -8.67
C LYS A 201 10.62 3.74 -7.53
N ALA A 202 10.38 4.17 -6.30
CA ALA A 202 10.47 3.33 -5.12
C ALA A 202 9.14 2.66 -4.72
N THR A 203 8.06 2.78 -5.50
CA THR A 203 6.74 2.18 -5.16
C THR A 203 6.82 0.66 -4.94
N PHE A 204 7.78 -0.05 -5.54
CA PHE A 204 7.97 -1.49 -5.30
C PHE A 204 8.46 -1.82 -3.87
N LEU A 205 9.05 -0.84 -3.16
CA LEU A 205 9.49 -0.94 -1.77
C LEU A 205 8.40 -0.52 -0.78
N ALA A 206 7.23 -0.07 -1.24
CA ALA A 206 6.15 0.41 -0.38
C ALA A 206 5.81 -0.55 0.79
N PRO A 207 5.72 -1.88 0.60
CA PRO A 207 5.45 -2.80 1.70
C PRO A 207 6.43 -2.70 2.88
N VAL A 208 7.71 -2.40 2.62
CA VAL A 208 8.74 -2.23 3.66
C VAL A 208 8.45 -0.97 4.46
N GLY A 209 8.25 0.17 3.79
CA GLY A 209 7.93 1.43 4.46
C GLY A 209 6.63 1.37 5.26
N ILE A 210 5.61 0.69 4.73
CA ILE A 210 4.32 0.47 5.41
C ILE A 210 4.50 -0.35 6.70
N GLY A 211 5.28 -1.43 6.64
CA GLY A 211 5.58 -2.22 7.84
C GLY A 211 6.42 -1.46 8.88
N LEU A 212 7.35 -0.61 8.44
CA LEU A 212 8.11 0.27 9.34
C LEU A 212 7.21 1.34 10.00
N ALA A 213 6.24 1.89 9.27
CA ALA A 213 5.27 2.83 9.83
C ALA A 213 4.41 2.16 10.92
N LEU A 214 3.95 0.93 10.69
CA LEU A 214 3.27 0.15 11.72
C LEU A 214 4.18 -0.14 12.91
N PHE A 215 5.43 -0.57 12.67
CA PHE A 215 6.42 -0.82 13.73
C PHE A 215 6.59 0.38 14.68
N VAL A 216 6.85 1.57 14.14
CA VAL A 216 7.03 2.79 14.94
C VAL A 216 5.74 3.18 15.65
N SER A 217 4.60 2.96 15.00
CA SER A 217 3.30 3.23 15.61
C SER A 217 3.01 2.30 16.80
N GLU A 218 3.31 1.02 16.67
CA GLU A 218 3.15 0.02 17.74
C GLU A 218 4.10 0.34 18.92
N MET A 219 5.34 0.76 18.65
CA MET A 219 6.26 1.19 19.71
C MET A 219 5.67 2.32 20.57
N THR A 220 4.81 3.14 19.98
CA THR A 220 4.13 4.24 20.66
C THR A 220 2.81 3.81 21.30
N GLY A 221 2.01 3.00 20.60
CA GLY A 221 0.61 2.72 20.95
C GLY A 221 0.38 1.50 21.83
N VAL A 222 1.22 0.46 21.73
CA VAL A 222 0.96 -0.85 22.38
C VAL A 222 0.71 -0.70 23.87
N TYR A 223 1.52 0.09 24.57
CA TYR A 223 1.39 0.24 26.02
C TYR A 223 0.11 0.98 26.43
N PHE A 224 -0.34 1.96 25.66
CA PHE A 224 -1.44 2.84 26.08
C PHE A 224 -2.81 2.34 25.61
N THR A 225 -2.90 1.80 24.40
CA THR A 225 -4.15 1.39 23.76
C THR A 225 -4.18 -0.06 23.31
N GLY A 226 -3.06 -0.76 23.41
CA GLY A 226 -2.85 -2.06 22.78
C GLY A 226 -2.40 -1.98 21.32
N GLY A 227 -2.25 -0.78 20.75
CA GLY A 227 -1.79 -0.58 19.38
C GLY A 227 -2.76 -1.17 18.37
N SER A 228 -3.93 -0.54 18.18
CA SER A 228 -4.94 -1.05 17.26
C SER A 228 -4.60 -0.73 15.82
N LEU A 229 -4.69 0.55 15.46
CA LEU A 229 -4.58 1.12 14.10
C LEU A 229 -5.53 0.53 13.03
N ASN A 230 -6.22 -0.55 13.38
CA ASN A 230 -6.88 -1.45 12.46
C ASN A 230 -8.12 -2.02 13.14
N PRO A 231 -9.33 -1.64 12.70
CA PRO A 231 -10.56 -2.17 13.28
C PRO A 231 -10.66 -3.70 13.25
N ALA A 232 -10.15 -4.36 12.21
CA ALA A 232 -10.16 -5.82 12.13
C ALA A 232 -9.24 -6.45 13.19
N ARG A 233 -8.03 -5.89 13.38
CA ARG A 233 -7.05 -6.31 14.41
C ARG A 233 -7.62 -6.27 15.82
N SER A 234 -8.49 -5.31 16.10
CA SER A 234 -9.11 -5.14 17.43
C SER A 234 -10.39 -5.96 17.58
N PHE A 235 -11.18 -6.05 16.51
CA PHE A 235 -12.44 -6.80 16.50
C PHE A 235 -12.24 -8.32 16.62
N GLY A 236 -11.25 -8.87 15.90
CA GLY A 236 -11.00 -10.32 15.85
C GLY A 236 -10.83 -10.93 17.25
N PRO A 237 -9.85 -10.49 18.06
CA PRO A 237 -9.67 -10.96 19.42
C PRO A 237 -10.88 -10.70 20.34
N ALA A 238 -11.55 -9.54 20.21
CA ALA A 238 -12.71 -9.20 21.03
C ALA A 238 -13.91 -10.15 20.80
N CYS A 239 -14.04 -10.73 19.60
CA CYS A 239 -15.04 -11.76 19.31
C CYS A 239 -14.77 -13.10 20.03
N ILE A 240 -13.50 -13.37 20.39
CA ILE A 240 -13.09 -14.60 21.08
C ILE A 240 -13.09 -14.39 22.59
N THR A 241 -12.70 -13.19 23.04
CA THR A 241 -12.65 -12.83 24.46
C THR A 241 -13.91 -12.05 24.85
N GLN A 242 -13.84 -10.72 24.87
CA GLN A 242 -14.94 -9.82 25.22
C GLN A 242 -14.70 -8.42 24.68
N PHE A 243 -15.79 -7.67 24.50
CA PHE A 243 -15.74 -6.27 24.08
C PHE A 243 -15.67 -5.34 25.30
N PRO A 244 -14.62 -4.50 25.45
CA PRO A 244 -14.65 -3.44 26.44
C PRO A 244 -15.74 -2.41 26.08
N GLY A 245 -16.34 -1.75 27.07
CA GLY A 245 -17.37 -0.72 26.83
C GLY A 245 -16.89 0.47 25.97
N TYR A 246 -15.57 0.66 25.86
CA TYR A 246 -14.92 1.66 25.02
C TYR A 246 -14.43 1.12 23.67
N HIS A 247 -14.77 -0.10 23.26
CA HIS A 247 -14.26 -0.72 22.03
C HIS A 247 -14.49 0.13 20.76
N TRP A 248 -15.51 1.00 20.76
CA TRP A 248 -15.79 1.94 19.69
C TRP A 248 -14.61 2.85 19.34
N ILE A 249 -13.66 3.11 20.25
CA ILE A 249 -12.47 3.92 19.95
C ILE A 249 -11.58 3.27 18.90
N TYR A 250 -11.56 1.93 18.83
CA TYR A 250 -10.80 1.17 17.84
C TYR A 250 -11.46 1.15 16.45
N TRP A 251 -12.64 1.77 16.34
CA TRP A 251 -13.32 2.04 15.08
C TRP A 251 -13.23 3.51 14.73
N LEU A 252 -13.66 4.38 15.66
CA LEU A 252 -13.71 5.82 15.44
C LEU A 252 -12.31 6.42 15.32
N GLY A 253 -11.36 6.02 16.17
CA GLY A 253 -9.98 6.50 16.12
C GLY A 253 -9.34 6.22 14.76
N PRO A 254 -9.26 4.96 14.31
CA PRO A 254 -8.74 4.65 12.99
C PRO A 254 -9.50 5.30 11.83
N CYS A 255 -10.82 5.46 11.93
CA CYS A 255 -11.60 6.21 10.94
C CYS A 255 -11.20 7.69 10.88
N MET A 256 -11.08 8.36 12.04
CA MET A 256 -10.60 9.74 12.13
C MET A 256 -9.17 9.87 11.59
N GLY A 257 -8.30 8.89 11.87
CA GLY A 257 -6.95 8.86 11.35
C GLY A 257 -6.89 8.75 9.83
N ALA A 258 -7.72 7.87 9.24
CA ALA A 258 -7.84 7.78 7.79
C ALA A 258 -8.35 9.09 7.17
N LEU A 259 -9.36 9.75 7.78
CA LEU A 259 -9.86 11.05 7.32
C LEU A 259 -8.80 12.16 7.43
N LEU A 260 -8.01 12.18 8.50
CA LEU A 260 -6.92 13.12 8.68
C LEU A 260 -5.84 12.93 7.61
N ALA A 261 -5.44 11.68 7.35
CA ALA A 261 -4.48 11.36 6.29
C ALA A 261 -5.01 11.77 4.91
N VAL A 262 -6.30 11.53 4.61
CA VAL A 262 -6.95 11.98 3.36
C VAL A 262 -6.91 13.49 3.23
N GLY A 263 -7.32 14.23 4.28
CA GLY A 263 -7.32 15.69 4.25
C GLY A 263 -5.93 16.28 4.04
N PHE A 264 -4.91 15.73 4.71
CA PHE A 264 -3.52 16.16 4.53
C PHE A 264 -2.98 15.81 3.15
N TYR A 265 -3.25 14.60 2.66
CA TYR A 265 -2.83 14.16 1.33
C TYR A 265 -3.45 15.01 0.21
N GLU A 266 -4.77 15.25 0.25
CA GLU A 266 -5.45 16.11 -0.72
C GLU A 266 -4.94 17.55 -0.69
N LEU A 267 -4.60 18.07 0.50
CA LEU A 267 -3.95 19.38 0.62
C LEU A 267 -2.59 19.41 -0.08
N MET A 268 -1.77 18.36 0.08
CA MET A 268 -0.47 18.24 -0.60
C MET A 268 -0.63 18.09 -2.12
N LYS A 269 -1.61 17.32 -2.59
CA LYS A 269 -1.92 17.20 -4.02
C LYS A 269 -2.44 18.49 -4.62
N PHE A 270 -3.30 19.21 -3.89
CA PHE A 270 -3.80 20.52 -4.31
C PHE A 270 -2.69 21.56 -4.43
N GLY A 271 -1.71 21.52 -3.52
CA GLY A 271 -0.51 22.35 -3.58
C GLY A 271 0.58 21.86 -4.53
N GLU A 272 0.34 20.80 -5.29
CA GLU A 272 1.30 20.20 -6.24
C GLU A 272 2.68 19.98 -5.62
N TYR A 273 2.70 19.20 -4.53
CA TYR A 273 3.89 18.95 -3.69
C TYR A 273 5.15 18.53 -4.48
N GLU A 274 4.99 17.97 -5.68
CA GLU A 274 6.06 17.59 -6.58
C GLU A 274 6.97 18.78 -6.95
N THR A 275 6.43 20.01 -6.90
CA THR A 275 7.15 21.27 -7.18
C THR A 275 8.08 21.69 -6.05
N VAL A 276 7.89 21.20 -4.82
CA VAL A 276 8.67 21.62 -3.65
C VAL A 276 10.11 21.11 -3.72
N ASN A 277 10.30 19.87 -4.20
CA ASN A 277 11.62 19.27 -4.43
C ASN A 277 11.61 18.52 -5.77
N PRO A 278 11.74 19.23 -6.90
CA PRO A 278 11.72 18.63 -8.23
C PRO A 278 12.87 17.63 -8.41
N ALA A 279 12.67 16.62 -9.27
CA ALA A 279 13.67 15.62 -9.64
C ALA A 279 14.20 14.72 -8.50
N GLN A 280 13.59 14.74 -7.32
CA GLN A 280 14.08 13.98 -6.16
C GLN A 280 14.15 12.45 -6.39
N ASP A 281 13.33 11.90 -7.29
CA ASP A 281 13.34 10.48 -7.65
C ASP A 281 13.91 10.19 -9.05
N PHE A 282 14.58 11.15 -9.68
CA PHE A 282 15.19 10.98 -11.00
C PHE A 282 16.47 10.14 -10.91
N ASP A 283 16.84 9.49 -12.02
CA ASP A 283 18.17 8.88 -12.16
C ASP A 283 19.11 9.82 -12.91
N ASP A 284 20.37 9.41 -13.03
CA ASP A 284 21.41 10.23 -13.66
C ASP A 284 21.06 10.65 -15.09
N HIS A 285 20.34 9.82 -15.85
CA HIS A 285 19.93 10.15 -17.22
C HIS A 285 18.79 11.17 -17.24
N GLU A 286 17.80 10.99 -16.38
CA GLU A 286 16.67 11.92 -16.27
C GLU A 286 17.10 13.28 -15.72
N ALA A 287 18.02 13.28 -14.75
CA ALA A 287 18.60 14.51 -14.22
C ALA A 287 19.39 15.29 -15.28
N GLN A 288 20.00 14.60 -16.26
CA GLN A 288 20.69 15.26 -17.38
C GLN A 288 19.72 15.95 -18.36
N LEU A 289 18.52 15.39 -18.54
CA LEU A 289 17.49 15.92 -19.43
C LEU A 289 16.58 16.94 -18.74
N PHE A 290 16.61 16.99 -17.41
CA PHE A 290 15.78 17.89 -16.63
C PHE A 290 16.46 19.25 -16.44
N VAL A 291 15.82 20.30 -16.97
CA VAL A 291 16.18 21.69 -16.67
C VAL A 291 15.19 22.21 -15.63
N PRO A 292 15.58 22.29 -14.33
CA PRO A 292 14.67 22.75 -13.30
C PRO A 292 14.26 24.21 -13.54
N PRO A 293 12.95 24.53 -13.56
CA PRO A 293 12.51 25.92 -13.58
C PRO A 293 12.92 26.64 -12.28
N GLU A 294 13.26 27.93 -12.37
CA GLU A 294 13.63 28.73 -11.18
C GLU A 294 12.48 28.82 -10.17
N ASP A 295 11.25 28.98 -10.67
CA ASP A 295 10.02 29.05 -9.90
C ASP A 295 8.97 28.10 -10.51
N ALA A 296 9.06 26.80 -10.21
CA ALA A 296 8.06 25.82 -10.65
C ALA A 296 6.67 26.21 -10.13
N VAL A 297 5.73 26.48 -11.04
CA VAL A 297 4.35 26.82 -10.67
C VAL A 297 3.44 25.60 -10.77
N THR A 298 3.76 24.67 -11.67
CA THR A 298 2.93 23.51 -11.94
C THR A 298 3.69 22.19 -11.88
N LYS A 299 3.02 21.10 -11.52
CA LYS A 299 3.56 19.74 -11.55
C LYS A 299 3.98 19.32 -12.97
N GLU A 300 3.35 19.87 -14.01
CA GLU A 300 3.71 19.61 -15.40
C GLU A 300 5.09 20.16 -15.74
N GLU A 301 5.50 21.29 -15.16
CA GLU A 301 6.84 21.86 -15.34
C GLU A 301 7.94 21.04 -14.68
N VAL A 302 7.60 20.30 -13.63
CA VAL A 302 8.52 19.40 -12.91
C VAL A 302 8.28 17.94 -13.23
N ALA A 303 7.51 17.67 -14.29
CA ALA A 303 7.20 16.33 -14.72
C ALA A 303 8.47 15.61 -15.20
N ARG A 304 8.50 14.31 -14.95
CA ARG A 304 9.63 13.46 -15.31
C ARG A 304 9.89 13.48 -16.83
N PRO A 305 11.14 13.74 -17.27
CA PRO A 305 11.50 13.69 -18.69
C PRO A 305 11.25 12.32 -19.30
N ASN A 306 10.79 12.28 -20.55
CA ASN A 306 10.63 11.04 -21.28
C ASN A 306 11.92 10.69 -22.03
N VAL A 307 12.88 10.12 -21.30
CA VAL A 307 14.20 9.73 -21.82
C VAL A 307 14.11 8.96 -23.13
N ALA A 308 13.17 8.01 -23.24
CA ALA A 308 13.00 7.17 -24.42
C ALA A 308 12.48 7.92 -25.65
N ALA A 309 11.65 8.95 -25.45
CA ALA A 309 11.20 9.82 -26.54
C ALA A 309 12.35 10.71 -27.02
N GLU A 310 13.13 11.27 -26.10
CA GLU A 310 14.27 12.12 -26.46
C GLU A 310 15.38 11.33 -27.16
N THR A 311 15.74 10.13 -26.68
CA THR A 311 16.71 9.28 -27.39
C THR A 311 16.22 8.86 -28.78
N ALA A 312 14.91 8.62 -28.95
CA ALA A 312 14.35 8.31 -30.24
C ALA A 312 14.38 9.52 -31.18
N GLU A 313 14.13 10.72 -30.67
CA GLU A 313 14.18 11.97 -31.43
C GLU A 313 15.62 12.31 -31.83
N GLU A 314 16.60 12.15 -30.93
CA GLU A 314 18.03 12.25 -31.24
C GLU A 314 18.45 11.23 -32.30
N ALA A 315 18.04 9.97 -32.18
CA ALA A 315 18.34 8.95 -33.17
C ALA A 315 17.73 9.26 -34.55
N VAL A 316 16.50 9.79 -34.59
CA VAL A 316 15.84 10.23 -35.82
C VAL A 316 16.55 11.46 -36.40
N GLN A 317 16.95 12.42 -35.56
CA GLN A 317 17.72 13.59 -35.98
C GLN A 317 19.07 13.16 -36.56
N HIS A 318 19.82 12.27 -35.91
CA HIS A 318 21.09 11.73 -36.41
C HIS A 318 20.94 11.03 -37.77
N VAL A 319 19.84 10.30 -37.99
CA VAL A 319 19.54 9.70 -39.30
C VAL A 319 19.13 10.75 -40.34
N SER A 320 18.45 11.81 -39.92
CA SER A 320 17.94 12.90 -40.78
C SER A 320 18.99 13.93 -41.18
N THR A 321 19.98 14.25 -40.33
CA THR A 321 21.03 15.23 -40.62
C THR A 321 22.17 14.68 -41.47
N GLY A 322 22.17 13.37 -41.77
CA GLY A 322 23.05 12.81 -42.78
C GLY A 322 24.53 13.03 -42.49
N ASP A 323 24.97 12.86 -41.24
CA ASP A 323 26.38 12.80 -40.90
C ASP A 323 26.98 11.46 -41.36
N ARG A 324 27.24 11.44 -42.67
CA ARG A 324 28.30 10.72 -43.38
C ARG A 324 28.56 9.28 -42.96
N LEU A 325 27.88 8.40 -43.70
CA LEU A 325 28.37 7.11 -44.23
C LEU A 325 29.72 7.19 -45.01
N HIS A 326 30.64 8.09 -44.64
CA HIS A 326 31.96 8.23 -45.29
C HIS A 326 33.16 7.80 -44.45
N THR A 327 33.00 7.45 -43.17
CA THR A 327 34.15 7.09 -42.33
C THR A 327 34.35 5.57 -42.17
N ILE A 328 33.34 4.73 -42.40
CA ILE A 328 33.47 3.26 -42.23
C ILE A 328 33.87 2.52 -43.53
N LEU A 329 33.73 3.15 -44.71
CA LEU A 329 34.12 2.53 -45.98
C LEU A 329 35.43 3.06 -46.59
N SER A 330 36.07 4.09 -46.00
CA SER A 330 37.37 4.58 -46.48
C SER A 330 38.57 3.89 -45.83
N GLU A 331 38.41 3.19 -44.70
CA GLU A 331 39.49 2.42 -44.06
C GLU A 331 39.65 1.00 -44.60
N SER A 332 38.77 0.51 -45.47
CA SER A 332 38.89 -0.82 -46.11
C SER A 332 39.54 -0.82 -47.50
N VAL A 333 40.08 0.31 -47.97
CA VAL A 333 40.79 0.42 -49.27
C VAL A 333 42.22 0.98 -49.14
N LYS A 334 42.68 1.28 -47.92
CA LYS A 334 44.09 1.59 -47.64
C LYS A 334 44.52 0.95 -46.32
N GLY A 335 44.78 -0.35 -46.36
CA GLY A 335 45.37 -1.17 -45.30
C GLY A 335 45.67 -2.55 -45.84
#